data_AF-A0A381V0Z6-F1
#
_entry.id   AF-A0A381V0Z6-F1
#
_cell.length_a   1.000
_cell.length_b   1.000
_cell.length_c   1.000
_cell.angle_alpha   90.00
_cell.angle_beta   90.00
_cell.angle_gamma   90.00
#
_symmetry.space_group_name_H-M   'P 1'
#
loop_
_entity.id
_entity.type
_entity.pdbx_description
1 polymer ?
#
loop_
_entity_poly.entity_id
_entity_poly.type
_entity_poly.pdbx_seq_one_letter_code
_entity_poly.pdbx_strand_id
1 'polypeptide(L)'
;VEPKLEDRKKILDLKDKIISQINRLSDKNFETKVVGSVAKGTYLEGADIDVFLVFKEGTDLKNEGLKIAKKILPEGKELYAQHPYLRGEIEGIGIDLVPCFSI
;
A
#
# COMPACT_ATOMS: atom_id res chain seq x y z
N VAL A 1 10.25 0.16 -20.86
CA VAL A 1 9.09 -0.50 -21.51
C VAL A 1 7.83 0.07 -20.90
N GLU A 2 6.99 0.73 -21.69
CA GLU A 2 5.71 1.25 -21.18
C GLU A 2 4.75 0.08 -20.91
N PRO A 3 3.93 0.15 -19.85
CA PRO A 3 2.95 -0.88 -19.56
C PRO A 3 1.86 -0.88 -20.65
N LYS A 4 1.36 -2.07 -20.99
CA LYS A 4 0.22 -2.20 -21.92
C LYS A 4 -1.00 -1.52 -21.31
N LEU A 5 -1.90 -1.03 -22.16
CA LEU A 5 -3.13 -0.35 -21.71
C LEU A 5 -3.98 -1.20 -20.75
N GLU A 6 -4.02 -2.52 -20.98
CA GLU A 6 -4.75 -3.45 -20.12
C GLU A 6 -4.13 -3.55 -18.72
N ASP A 7 -2.80 -3.66 -18.63
CA ASP A 7 -2.08 -3.72 -17.36
C ASP A 7 -2.16 -2.40 -16.62
N ARG A 8 -2.14 -1.28 -17.37
CA ARG A 8 -2.36 0.05 -16.82
C ARG A 8 -3.72 0.16 -16.14
N LYS A 9 -4.78 -0.36 -16.78
CA LYS A 9 -6.13 -0.36 -16.23
C LYS A 9 -6.22 -1.22 -14.97
N LYS A 10 -5.67 -2.45 -15.01
CA LYS A 10 -5.65 -3.36 -13.85
C LYS A 10 -4.98 -2.73 -12.63
N ILE A 11 -3.82 -2.10 -12.80
CA ILE A 11 -3.10 -1.41 -11.71
C ILE A 11 -3.96 -0.27 -11.12
N LEU A 12 -4.60 0.54 -11.96
CA LEU A 12 -5.42 1.66 -11.48
C LEU A 12 -6.68 1.19 -10.75
N ASP A 13 -7.38 0.20 -11.31
CA ASP A 13 -8.58 -0.40 -10.72
C ASP A 13 -8.25 -1.04 -9.37
N LEU A 14 -7.13 -1.77 -9.28
CA LEU A 14 -6.67 -2.39 -8.03
C LEU A 14 -6.25 -1.33 -7.00
N LYS A 15 -5.52 -0.29 -7.41
CA LYS A 15 -5.15 0.84 -6.55
C LYS A 15 -6.41 1.47 -5.94
N ASP A 16 -7.44 1.74 -6.74
CA ASP A 16 -8.70 2.33 -6.25
C ASP A 16 -9.47 1.38 -5.31
N LYS A 17 -9.44 0.07 -5.58
CA LYS A 17 -10.01 -0.97 -4.70
C LYS A 17 -9.31 -1.01 -3.34
N ILE A 18 -7.97 -0.98 -3.33
CA ILE A 18 -7.17 -0.96 -2.09
C ILE A 18 -7.47 0.31 -1.29
N ILE A 19 -7.43 1.49 -1.92
CA ILE A 19 -7.77 2.75 -1.25
C ILE A 19 -9.17 2.68 -0.63
N SER A 20 -10.14 2.15 -1.36
CA SER A 20 -11.51 1.99 -0.88
C SER A 20 -11.62 1.04 0.32
N GLN A 21 -10.85 -0.05 0.34
CA GLN A 21 -10.77 -0.95 1.50
C GLN A 21 -10.14 -0.25 2.70
N ILE A 22 -9.07 0.50 2.48
CA ILE A 22 -8.38 1.22 3.56
C ILE A 22 -9.28 2.30 4.15
N ASN A 23 -9.98 3.08 3.31
CA ASN A 23 -10.89 4.13 3.76
C ASN A 23 -12.07 3.58 4.59
N ARG A 24 -12.45 2.31 4.41
CA ARG A 24 -13.46 1.63 5.26
C ARG A 24 -12.90 1.22 6.63
N LEU A 25 -11.59 1.13 6.76
CA LEU A 25 -10.88 0.79 8.01
C LEU A 25 -10.37 2.04 8.74
N SER A 26 -10.25 3.18 8.06
CA SER A 26 -9.68 4.41 8.59
C SER A 26 -10.70 5.17 9.45
N ASP A 27 -10.83 4.80 10.72
CA ASP A 27 -11.66 5.50 11.72
C ASP A 27 -10.87 6.63 12.44
N LYS A 28 -10.22 7.53 11.68
CA LYS A 28 -9.42 8.69 12.16
C LYS A 28 -8.04 8.41 12.79
N ASN A 29 -7.60 7.15 12.84
CA ASN A 29 -6.32 6.78 13.44
C ASN A 29 -5.13 6.86 12.47
N PHE A 30 -5.39 6.86 11.16
CA PHE A 30 -4.36 6.98 10.14
C PHE A 30 -4.96 7.47 8.82
N GLU A 31 -4.10 8.03 7.97
CA GLU A 31 -4.41 8.48 6.61
C GLU A 31 -3.76 7.55 5.58
N THR A 32 -4.26 7.58 4.35
CA THR A 32 -3.74 6.75 3.26
C THR A 32 -3.08 7.61 2.20
N LYS A 33 -1.88 7.23 1.77
CA LYS A 33 -1.17 7.92 0.68
C LYS A 33 -0.58 6.91 -0.29
N VAL A 34 -1.02 6.95 -1.54
CA VAL A 34 -0.34 6.20 -2.62
C VAL A 34 0.92 6.96 -3.00
N VAL A 35 2.04 6.23 -3.09
CA VAL A 35 3.34 6.78 -3.43
C VAL A 35 3.96 5.99 -4.59
N GLY A 36 5.27 6.09 -4.76
CA GLY A 36 5.99 5.31 -5.76
C GLY A 36 5.71 5.74 -7.21
N SER A 37 6.04 4.84 -8.12
CA SER A 37 5.95 5.09 -9.56
C SER A 37 4.51 5.16 -10.06
N VAL A 38 3.60 4.39 -9.44
CA VAL A 38 2.16 4.39 -9.72
C VAL A 38 1.54 5.74 -9.40
N ALA A 39 1.85 6.35 -8.25
CA ALA A 39 1.38 7.70 -7.92
C ALA A 39 1.89 8.78 -8.88
N LYS A 40 3.13 8.63 -9.38
CA LYS A 40 3.77 9.60 -10.28
C LYS A 40 3.39 9.41 -11.75
N GLY A 41 2.72 8.31 -12.10
CA GLY A 41 2.40 7.96 -13.48
C GLY A 41 3.62 7.57 -14.33
N THR A 42 4.76 7.27 -13.70
CA THR A 42 6.04 6.95 -14.36
C THR A 42 6.39 5.46 -14.26
N TYR A 43 5.40 4.60 -14.05
CA TYR A 43 5.61 3.17 -13.80
C TYR A 43 5.80 2.38 -15.09
N LEU A 44 6.63 1.35 -15.00
CA LEU A 44 6.87 0.38 -16.06
C LEU A 44 5.96 -0.85 -15.87
N GLU A 45 5.97 -1.76 -16.84
CA GLU A 45 5.33 -3.07 -16.70
C GLU A 45 5.86 -3.81 -15.46
N GLY A 46 4.95 -4.42 -14.69
CA GLY A 46 5.28 -5.14 -13.45
C GLY A 46 5.55 -4.24 -12.23
N ALA A 47 5.13 -2.98 -12.25
CA ALA A 47 5.28 -2.09 -11.09
C ALA A 47 4.40 -2.48 -9.90
N ASP A 48 4.95 -2.32 -8.71
CA ASP A 48 4.24 -2.51 -7.45
C ASP A 48 3.38 -1.27 -7.10
N ILE A 49 2.31 -1.49 -6.33
CA ILE A 49 1.51 -0.41 -5.74
C ILE A 49 2.01 -0.17 -4.31
N ASP A 50 2.67 0.97 -4.13
CA ASP A 50 3.17 1.42 -2.82
C ASP A 50 2.11 2.27 -2.10
N VAL A 51 1.67 1.82 -0.92
CA VAL A 51 0.69 2.55 -0.10
C VAL A 51 1.23 2.79 1.30
N PHE A 52 1.28 4.05 1.67
CA PHE A 52 1.64 4.48 3.01
C PHE A 52 0.38 4.60 3.87
N LEU A 53 0.44 3.97 5.05
CA LEU A 53 -0.55 4.13 6.12
C LEU A 53 0.05 5.11 7.13
N VAL A 54 -0.36 6.37 7.05
CA VAL A 54 0.24 7.50 7.79
C VAL A 54 -0.45 7.64 9.14
N PHE A 55 0.20 7.19 10.20
CA PHE A 55 -0.28 7.27 11.58
C PHE A 55 0.19 8.55 12.28
N LYS A 56 -0.45 8.86 13.41
CA LYS A 56 0.00 9.93 14.31
C LYS A 56 1.30 9.50 15.01
N GLU A 57 2.12 10.48 15.38
CA GLU A 57 3.30 10.23 16.20
C GLU A 57 2.92 9.50 17.50
N GLY A 58 3.79 8.57 17.93
CA GLY A 58 3.58 7.75 19.11
C GLY A 58 2.77 6.47 18.89
N THR A 59 2.19 6.25 17.70
CA THR A 59 1.58 4.95 17.36
C THR A 59 2.65 3.84 17.24
N ASP A 60 2.35 2.65 17.76
CA ASP A 60 3.18 1.46 17.54
C ASP A 60 3.01 0.95 16.10
N LEU A 61 3.83 1.47 15.18
CA LEU A 61 3.78 1.11 13.76
C LEU A 61 3.98 -0.39 13.52
N LYS A 62 4.75 -1.07 14.38
CA LYS A 62 5.02 -2.50 14.23
C LYS A 62 3.78 -3.31 14.59
N ASN A 63 3.19 -3.09 15.75
CA ASN A 63 2.06 -3.90 16.19
C ASN A 63 0.73 -3.40 15.64
N GLU A 64 0.43 -2.10 15.79
CA GLU A 64 -0.83 -1.53 15.33
C GLU A 64 -0.83 -1.28 13.83
N GLY A 65 0.25 -0.70 13.30
CA GLY A 65 0.38 -0.40 11.87
C GLY A 65 0.30 -1.66 11.01
N LEU A 66 1.11 -2.68 11.30
CA LEU A 66 1.05 -3.94 10.55
C LEU A 66 -0.25 -4.72 10.78
N LYS A 67 -0.90 -4.59 11.94
CA LYS A 67 -2.22 -5.21 12.15
C LYS A 67 -3.26 -4.63 11.21
N ILE A 68 -3.22 -3.32 10.93
CA ILE A 68 -4.07 -2.71 9.91
C ILE A 68 -3.66 -3.19 8.52
N ALA A 69 -2.37 -3.20 8.19
CA ALA A 69 -1.87 -3.70 6.90
C ALA A 69 -2.36 -5.14 6.62
N LYS A 70 -2.32 -6.03 7.62
CA LYS A 70 -2.78 -7.44 7.51
C LYS A 70 -4.28 -7.57 7.29
N LYS A 71 -5.10 -6.56 7.62
CA LYS A 71 -6.53 -6.58 7.25
C LYS A 71 -6.76 -6.31 5.77
N ILE A 72 -5.86 -5.57 5.14
CA ILE A 72 -5.91 -5.22 3.71
C ILE A 72 -5.24 -6.30 2.87
N LEU A 73 -4.13 -6.85 3.37
CA LEU A 73 -3.34 -7.88 2.71
C LEU A 73 -3.08 -9.07 3.67
N PRO A 74 -4.07 -9.94 3.90
CA PRO A 74 -3.98 -11.03 4.88
C PRO A 74 -2.84 -12.02 4.64
N GLU A 75 -2.57 -12.31 3.37
CA GLU A 75 -1.48 -13.21 2.94
C GLU A 75 -0.13 -12.48 2.79
N GLY A 76 -0.07 -11.22 3.19
CA GLY A 76 1.14 -10.40 3.12
C GLY A 76 2.22 -10.92 4.06
N LYS A 77 3.47 -10.84 3.60
CA LYS A 77 4.66 -11.15 4.39
C LYS A 77 5.18 -9.89 5.05
N GLU A 78 5.42 -9.98 6.34
CA GLU A 78 6.04 -8.93 7.12
C GLU A 78 7.53 -8.86 6.80
N LEU A 79 7.99 -7.68 6.39
CA LEU A 79 9.37 -7.39 6.03
C LEU A 79 9.86 -6.15 6.78
N TYR A 80 11.18 -5.99 6.82
CA TYR A 80 11.83 -4.90 7.55
C TYR A 80 12.87 -4.23 6.65
N ALA A 81 12.74 -2.91 6.51
CA ALA A 81 13.78 -2.05 5.93
C ALA A 81 14.12 -0.97 6.97
N GLN A 82 13.76 0.30 6.73
CA GLN A 82 13.83 1.35 7.75
C GLN A 82 12.66 1.29 8.74
N HIS A 83 11.48 0.87 8.25
CA HIS A 83 10.29 0.61 9.04
C HIS A 83 9.73 -0.79 8.68
N PRO A 84 8.97 -1.44 9.59
CA PRO A 84 8.22 -2.63 9.24
C PRO A 84 7.22 -2.32 8.11
N TYR A 85 7.11 -3.21 7.14
CA TYR A 85 6.11 -3.12 6.07
C TYR A 85 5.56 -4.50 5.73
N LEU A 86 4.41 -4.53 5.07
CA LEU A 86 3.76 -5.76 4.64
C LEU A 86 3.79 -5.82 3.11
N ARG A 87 4.44 -6.86 2.57
CA ARG A 87 4.55 -7.08 1.12
C ARG A 87 3.77 -8.30 0.70
N GLY A 88 3.06 -8.22 -0.41
CA GLY A 88 2.34 -9.35 -0.98
C GLY A 88 1.87 -9.04 -2.38
N GLU A 89 0.86 -9.78 -2.84
CA GLU A 89 0.35 -9.67 -4.20
C GLU A 89 -1.17 -9.77 -4.20
N ILE A 90 -1.82 -8.98 -5.04
CA ILE A 90 -3.25 -9.11 -5.35
C ILE A 90 -3.38 -9.15 -6.88
N GLU A 91 -4.04 -10.19 -7.40
CA GLU A 91 -4.32 -10.33 -8.84
C GLU A 91 -3.06 -10.24 -9.74
N GLY A 92 -1.91 -10.74 -9.30
CA GLY A 92 -0.66 -10.67 -10.08
C GLY A 92 0.15 -9.40 -9.87
N ILE A 93 -0.34 -8.45 -9.06
CA ILE A 93 0.28 -7.13 -8.85
C ILE A 93 0.84 -7.04 -7.43
N GLY A 94 2.13 -6.74 -7.32
CA GLY A 94 2.79 -6.59 -6.03
C GLY A 94 2.29 -5.35 -5.27
N ILE A 95 2.07 -5.51 -3.97
CA ILE A 95 1.56 -4.49 -3.07
C ILE A 95 2.49 -4.35 -1.88
N ASP A 96 2.93 -3.13 -1.60
CA ASP A 96 3.69 -2.78 -0.40
C ASP A 96 2.85 -1.83 0.47
N LEU A 97 2.48 -2.30 1.67
CA LEU A 97 1.77 -1.51 2.69
C LEU A 97 2.76 -1.09 3.78
N VAL A 98 3.02 0.22 3.89
CA VAL A 98 4.03 0.77 4.78
C VAL A 98 3.39 1.64 5.86
N PRO A 99 3.26 1.15 7.10
CA PRO A 99 2.97 2.00 8.25
C PRO A 99 4.10 3.01 8.48
N CYS A 100 3.77 4.30 8.55
CA CYS A 100 4.73 5.37 8.79
C CYS A 100 4.08 6.54 9.54
N PHE A 101 4.89 7.52 9.97
CA PHE A 101 4.39 8.78 10.53
C PHE A 101 4.33 9.87 9.47
N SER A 102 3.48 10.88 9.72
CA SER A 102 3.52 12.15 8.98
C SER A 102 4.83 12.87 9.30
N ILE A 103 5.66 13.13 8.29
CA ILE A 103 6.90 13.92 8.40
C ILE A 103 6.68 15.28 7.73
#